data_AF-A0A1V6GP36-F1
#
_entry.id   AF-A0A1V6GP36-F1
#
_cell.length_a   1.000
_cell.length_b   1.000
_cell.length_c   1.000
_cell.angle_alpha   90.00
_cell.angle_beta   90.00
_cell.angle_gamma   90.00
#
_symmetry.space_group_name_H-M   'P 1'
#
loop_
_entity.id
_entity.type
_entity.pdbx_description
1 polymer ?
#
loop_
_entity_poly.entity_id
_entity_poly.type
_entity_poly.pdbx_seq_one_letter_code
_entity_poly.pdbx_strand_id
1 'polypeptide(L)' 'MLTDSRSFLSYTRHEYFRRILCNLLGRDITEGRIPDDIPWTGEIVKDICFRNAVRYFGFEGV' A
#
# COMPACT_ATOMS: atom_id res chain seq x y z
N MET A 1 1.51 -3.48 5.64
CA MET A 1 0.63 -4.61 6.04
C MET A 1 1.47 -5.85 6.23
N LEU A 2 1.12 -6.73 7.17
CA LEU A 2 1.72 -8.05 7.37
C LEU A 2 0.58 -9.09 7.50
N THR A 3 0.79 -10.35 7.08
CA THR A 3 -0.30 -11.35 7.11
C THR A 3 -0.62 -11.88 8.50
N ASP A 4 0.37 -11.90 9.39
CA ASP A 4 0.34 -12.57 10.70
C ASP A 4 -0.28 -13.97 10.65
N SER A 5 0.12 -14.75 9.64
CA SER A 5 -0.50 -16.03 9.33
C SER A 5 0.54 -17.11 9.15
N ARG A 6 0.18 -18.32 9.56
CA ARG A 6 0.95 -19.55 9.35
C ARG A 6 0.59 -20.27 8.04
N SER A 7 -0.32 -19.71 7.24
CA SER A 7 -0.79 -20.30 5.98
C SER A 7 -0.09 -19.69 4.77
N PHE A 8 0.40 -20.54 3.86
CA PHE A 8 0.98 -20.10 2.58
C PHE A 8 -0.03 -19.39 1.67
N LEU A 9 -1.33 -19.63 1.84
CA LEU A 9 -2.38 -18.97 1.05
C LEU A 9 -2.76 -17.58 1.58
N SER A 10 -2.11 -17.11 2.65
CA SER A 10 -2.48 -15.86 3.32
C SER A 10 -2.07 -14.59 2.58
N TYR A 11 -1.22 -14.67 1.55
CA TYR A 11 -0.71 -13.49 0.84
C TYR A 11 -1.81 -12.69 0.11
N THR A 12 -2.94 -13.30 -0.24
CA THR A 12 -4.12 -12.60 -0.77
C THR A 12 -4.66 -11.54 0.21
N ARG A 13 -4.34 -11.63 1.50
CA ARG A 13 -4.63 -10.58 2.49
C ARG A 13 -3.93 -9.26 2.16
N HIS A 14 -2.73 -9.30 1.55
CA HIS A 14 -2.08 -8.08 1.07
C HIS A 14 -2.82 -7.46 -0.10
N GLU A 15 -3.36 -8.27 -1.01
CA GLU A 15 -4.21 -7.76 -2.09
C GLU A 15 -5.47 -7.10 -1.52
N TYR A 16 -6.13 -7.75 -0.55
CA TYR A 16 -7.30 -7.19 0.12
C TYR A 16 -6.99 -5.83 0.77
N PHE A 17 -5.87 -5.74 1.51
CA PHE A 17 -5.38 -4.47 2.06
C PHE A 17 -5.15 -3.41 0.98
N ARG A 18 -4.49 -3.76 -0.13
CA ARG A 18 -4.22 -2.83 -1.24
C ARG A 18 -5.50 -2.28 -1.86
N ARG A 19 -6.51 -3.13 -2.05
CA ARG A 19 -7.82 -2.71 -2.58
C ARG A 19 -8.51 -1.71 -1.65
N ILE A 20 -8.50 -1.97 -0.34
CA ILE A 20 -9.06 -1.05 0.66
C ILE A 20 -8.32 0.29 0.65
N LEU A 21 -6.98 0.25 0.65
CA LEU A 21 -6.14 1.44 0.63
C LEU A 21 -6.41 2.29 -0.63
N CYS A 22 -6.38 1.68 -1.82
CA CYS A 22 -6.62 2.39 -3.07
C CYS A 22 -8.04 2.96 -3.14
N ASN A 23 -9.04 2.27 -2.59
CA ASN A 23 -10.41 2.77 -2.53
C ASN A 23 -10.53 3.98 -1.57
N LEU A 24 -9.83 3.95 -0.43
CA LEU A 24 -9.76 5.09 0.49
C LEU A 24 -9.15 6.31 -0.20
N LEU A 25 -7.98 6.15 -0.82
CA LEU A 25 -7.29 7.24 -1.50
C LEU A 25 -8.09 7.78 -2.70
N GLY A 26 -8.67 6.89 -3.52
CA GLY A 26 -9.52 7.29 -4.64
C GLY A 26 -10.72 8.11 -4.19
N ARG A 27 -11.36 7.71 -3.07
CA ARG A 27 -12.44 8.49 -2.48
C ARG A 27 -11.96 9.87 -2.00
N ASP A 28 -10.82 9.94 -1.32
CA ASP A 28 -10.26 11.21 -0.84
C ASP A 28 -9.90 12.15 -2.00
N ILE A 29 -9.44 11.62 -3.14
CA ILE A 29 -9.25 12.38 -4.38
C ILE A 29 -10.60 12.92 -4.88
N THR A 30 -11.61 12.06 -5.03
CA THR A 30 -12.93 12.48 -5.55
C THR A 30 -13.64 13.49 -4.67
N GLU A 31 -13.38 13.47 -3.36
CA GLU A 31 -13.94 14.42 -2.39
C GLU A 31 -13.08 15.69 -2.24
N GLY A 32 -11.96 15.82 -2.99
CA GLY A 32 -11.08 16.98 -2.96
C GLY A 32 -10.27 17.14 -1.68
N ARG A 33 -10.13 16.07 -0.87
CA ARG A 33 -9.31 16.07 0.36
C ARG A 33 -7.82 15.99 0.07
N ILE A 34 -7.44 15.31 -1.02
CA ILE A 34 -6.07 15.23 -1.51
C ILE A 34 -6.03 15.57 -3.00
N PRO A 35 -4.88 16.02 -3.54
CA PRO A 35 -4.76 16.36 -4.96
C PRO A 35 -5.04 15.18 -5.88
N ASP A 36 -5.71 15.42 -6.99
CA ASP A 36 -5.86 14.47 -8.10
C ASP A 36 -4.56 14.39 -8.93
N ASP A 37 -3.49 13.93 -8.29
CA ASP A 37 -2.18 13.70 -8.88
C ASP A 37 -1.86 12.20 -8.80
N ILE A 38 -2.15 11.49 -9.90
CA ILE A 38 -1.95 10.05 -10.03
C ILE A 38 -0.46 9.66 -9.90
N PRO A 39 0.50 10.35 -10.53
CA PRO A 39 1.93 10.12 -10.27
C PRO A 39 2.30 10.19 -8.78
N TRP A 40 1.90 11.26 -8.09
CA TRP A 40 2.20 11.45 -6.66
C TRP A 40 1.55 10.37 -5.79
N THR A 41 0.26 10.12 -6.01
CA THR A 41 -0.50 9.08 -5.28
C THR A 41 0.06 7.69 -5.55
N GLY A 42 0.50 7.42 -6.78
CA GLY A 42 1.15 6.17 -7.16
C GLY A 42 2.44 5.90 -6.38
N GLU A 43 3.27 6.93 -6.16
CA GLU A 43 4.46 6.79 -5.33
C GLU A 43 4.11 6.53 -3.85
N ILE A 44 3.08 7.19 -3.31
CA ILE A 44 2.58 6.91 -1.95
C ILE A 44 2.12 5.46 -1.81
N VAL A 45 1.36 4.94 -2.78
CA VAL A 45 0.88 3.56 -2.75
C VAL A 45 2.06 2.59 -2.79
N LYS A 46 3.06 2.80 -3.65
CA LYS A 46 4.28 1.96 -3.72
C LYS A 46 5.06 1.99 -2.40
N ASP A 47 5.15 3.17 -1.79
CA ASP A 47 5.81 3.36 -0.51
C ASP A 47 5.10 2.57 0.61
N ILE A 48 3.79 2.74 0.75
CA ILE A 48 2.99 2.03 1.76
C ILE A 48 2.99 0.51 1.52
N CYS A 49 2.92 0.07 0.27
CA CYS A 49 2.80 -1.34 -0.08
C CYS A 49 4.11 -2.12 0.05
N PHE A 50 5.26 -1.46 0.00
CA PHE A 50 6.56 -2.14 -0.01
C PHE A 50 7.72 -1.29 0.50
N ARG A 51 8.05 -0.17 -0.16
CA ARG A 51 9.34 0.51 0.03
C ARG A 51 9.54 1.05 1.45
N ASN A 52 8.47 1.46 2.12
CA ASN A 52 8.54 1.89 3.52
C ASN A 52 8.98 0.75 4.44
N ALA A 53 8.48 -0.47 4.23
CA ALA A 53 8.88 -1.63 5.03
C ALA A 53 10.35 -1.99 4.76
N VAL A 54 10.76 -2.01 3.48
CA VAL A 54 12.17 -2.24 3.09
C VAL A 54 13.10 -1.25 3.78
N ARG A 55 12.80 0.05 3.67
CA ARG A 55 13.61 1.11 4.29
C ARG A 55 13.59 1.04 5.82
N TYR A 56 12.44 0.76 6.43
CA TYR A 56 12.29 0.73 7.88
C TYR A 56 13.03 -0.45 8.53
N PHE A 57 12.96 -1.64 7.92
CA PHE A 57 13.64 -2.84 8.44
C PHE A 57 15.06 -3.00 7.91
N GLY A 58 15.51 -2.14 6.98
CA GLY A 58 16.85 -2.20 6.41
C GLY A 58 17.09 -3.47 5.61
N PHE A 59 16.10 -3.93 4.83
CA PHE A 59 16.30 -5.10 3.97
C PHE A 59 17.26 -4.77 2.83
N GLU A 60 18.51 -5.20 2.96
CA GLU A 60 19.53 -5.06 1.92
C GLU A 60 19.30 -6.07 0.79
N GLY A 61 19.39 -5.62 -0.47
CA GLY A 61 19.35 -6.51 -1.65
C GLY A 61 17.96 -6.97 -2.09
N VAL A 62 16.88 -6.38 -1.55
CA VAL A 62 15.49 -6.54 -2.02
C VAL A 62 15.03 -5.30 -2.78
#